data_AF-W2Q2R6-F1
#
_entry.id   AF-W2Q2R6-F1
#
_cell.length_a   1.000
_cell.length_b   1.000
_cell.length_c   1.000
_cell.angle_alpha   90.00
_cell.angle_beta   90.00
_cell.angle_gamma   90.00
#
_symmetry.space_group_name_H-M   'P 1'
#
loop_
_entity.id
_entity.type
_entity.pdbx_description
1 polymer ?
#
loop_
_entity_poly.entity_id
_entity_poly.type
_entity_poly.pdbx_seq_one_letter_code
_entity_poly.pdbx_strand_id
1 'polypeptide(L)'
;MGTLLKELRDCCMHESSRQRPFCMEPEAAPTLTRRVVELVREKLLLRNIEADRIAGDKGVMHVFGYPAKRIVVEGAKRSTEEEIAVSARMDVNYARIEVQDEPLYGWPVKLRQKLCPCNYCFKFGACVHLVYALRATDRMDGAGRRILVSRRIGRKRSEDGITTLGGRPRAIGPALSVD
;
A
#
# COMPACT_ATOMS: atom_id res chain seq x y z
N MET A 1 45.52 15.29 -2.83
CA MET A 1 44.26 15.74 -3.47
C MET A 1 43.79 14.85 -4.64
N GLY A 2 44.57 13.89 -5.15
CA GLY A 2 44.17 13.07 -6.30
C GLY A 2 43.19 11.92 -6.02
N THR A 3 43.17 11.40 -4.79
CA THR A 3 42.30 10.27 -4.39
C THR A 3 40.83 10.65 -4.33
N LEU A 4 40.47 11.81 -3.75
CA LEU A 4 39.09 12.27 -3.68
C LEU A 4 38.46 12.48 -5.07
N LEU A 5 39.22 13.04 -6.00
CA LEU A 5 38.77 13.27 -7.39
C LEU A 5 38.62 11.96 -8.17
N LYS A 6 39.35 10.91 -7.78
CA LYS A 6 39.24 9.58 -8.36
C LYS A 6 38.00 8.85 -7.83
N GLU A 7 37.79 8.85 -6.52
CA GLU A 7 36.58 8.32 -5.87
C GLU A 7 35.30 9.01 -6.38
N LEU A 8 35.31 10.34 -6.51
CA LEU A 8 34.18 11.08 -7.07
C LEU A 8 33.89 10.71 -8.52
N ARG A 9 34.93 10.54 -9.35
CA ARG A 9 34.79 10.10 -10.74
C ARG A 9 34.25 8.68 -10.82
N ASP A 10 34.75 7.78 -9.97
CA ASP A 10 34.35 6.38 -9.96
C ASP A 10 32.90 6.23 -9.45
N CYS A 11 32.48 7.01 -8.44
CA CYS A 11 31.08 7.11 -8.02
C CYS A 11 30.18 7.63 -9.15
N CYS A 12 30.55 8.75 -9.77
CA CYS A 12 29.78 9.32 -10.87
C CYS A 12 29.70 8.34 -12.04
N MET A 13 30.80 7.73 -12.45
CA MET A 13 30.83 6.76 -13.55
C MET A 13 30.00 5.51 -13.22
N HIS A 14 30.10 4.95 -12.02
CA HIS A 14 29.39 3.72 -11.67
C HIS A 14 27.87 3.94 -11.56
N GLU A 15 27.44 5.09 -11.06
CA GLU A 15 26.03 5.40 -10.86
C GLU A 15 25.33 5.93 -12.12
N SER A 16 26.05 6.70 -12.95
CA SER A 16 25.52 7.22 -14.24
C SER A 16 25.65 6.24 -15.42
N SER A 17 26.59 5.27 -15.37
CA SER A 17 26.69 4.21 -16.39
C SER A 17 25.77 3.01 -16.14
N ARG A 18 25.19 2.90 -14.94
CA ARG A 18 24.15 1.92 -14.66
C ARG A 18 22.92 2.26 -15.49
N GLN A 19 22.69 1.51 -16.57
CA GLN A 19 21.41 1.50 -17.27
C GLN A 19 20.32 1.09 -16.29
N ARG A 20 19.64 2.07 -15.70
CA ARG A 20 18.35 1.85 -15.06
C ARG A 20 17.32 1.92 -16.18
N PRO A 21 16.49 0.88 -16.37
CA PRO A 21 15.40 0.96 -17.32
C PRO A 21 14.53 2.17 -16.96
N PHE A 22 14.08 2.90 -17.97
CA PHE A 22 13.16 4.00 -17.76
C PHE A 22 11.88 3.44 -17.12
N CYS A 23 11.53 3.95 -15.94
CA CYS A 23 10.38 3.49 -15.19
C CYS A 23 9.12 4.15 -15.77
N MET A 24 8.34 3.40 -16.55
CA MET A 24 7.13 3.89 -17.22
C MET A 24 5.95 4.05 -16.24
N GLU A 25 6.00 3.41 -15.08
CA GLU A 25 4.98 3.52 -14.04
C GLU A 25 5.62 4.04 -12.75
N PRO A 26 5.04 5.03 -12.06
CA PRO A 26 5.58 5.48 -10.79
C PRO A 26 5.51 4.35 -9.74
N GLU A 27 6.67 3.93 -9.24
CA GLU A 27 6.79 2.96 -8.15
C GLU A 27 6.91 3.68 -6.80
N ALA A 28 6.07 3.29 -5.83
CA ALA A 28 6.11 3.86 -4.50
C ALA A 28 7.41 3.48 -3.78
N ALA A 29 8.18 4.49 -3.36
CA ALA A 29 9.41 4.27 -2.60
C ALA A 29 9.14 3.41 -1.33
N PRO A 30 10.09 2.55 -0.89
CA PRO A 30 9.92 1.73 0.31
C PRO A 30 9.60 2.54 1.58
N THR A 31 10.12 3.77 1.69
CA THR A 31 9.84 4.71 2.78
C THR A 31 8.37 5.16 2.78
N LEU A 32 7.80 5.46 1.61
CA LEU A 32 6.37 5.79 1.46
C LEU A 32 5.49 4.60 1.85
N THR A 33 5.88 3.39 1.42
CA THR A 33 5.21 2.14 1.76
C THR A 33 5.18 1.88 3.27
N ARG A 34 6.30 2.13 3.98
CA ARG A 34 6.39 2.02 5.45
C ARG A 34 5.56 3.09 6.14
N ARG A 35 5.62 4.35 5.67
CA ARG A 35 4.81 5.45 6.19
C ARG A 35 3.31 5.13 6.14
N VAL A 36 2.82 4.53 5.05
CA VAL A 36 1.41 4.12 4.96
C VAL A 36 1.05 3.14 6.08
N VAL A 37 1.91 2.18 6.40
CA VAL A 37 1.65 1.23 7.51
C VAL A 37 1.55 1.98 8.84
N GLU A 38 2.46 2.92 9.11
CA GLU A 38 2.43 3.73 10.33
C GLU A 38 1.17 4.61 10.43
N LEU A 39 0.82 5.31 9.35
CA LEU A 39 -0.38 6.16 9.30
C LEU A 39 -1.67 5.36 9.45
N VAL A 40 -1.74 4.16 8.86
CA VAL A 40 -2.88 3.24 9.05
C VAL A 40 -2.96 2.76 10.50
N ARG A 41 -1.82 2.39 11.11
CA ARG A 41 -1.76 1.98 12.51
C ARG A 41 -2.24 3.09 13.45
N GLU A 42 -1.94 4.35 13.13
CA GLU A 42 -2.36 5.53 13.89
C GLU A 42 -3.76 6.05 13.50
N LYS A 43 -4.46 5.39 12.57
CA LYS A 43 -5.79 5.80 12.06
C LYS A 43 -5.80 7.19 11.42
N LEU A 44 -4.69 7.58 10.82
CA LEU A 44 -4.51 8.84 10.10
C LEU A 44 -4.77 8.72 8.60
N LEU A 45 -5.04 7.50 8.12
CA LEU A 45 -5.55 7.25 6.77
C LEU A 45 -6.85 6.47 6.90
N LEU A 46 -7.94 7.03 6.39
CA LEU A 46 -9.27 6.43 6.52
C LEU A 46 -9.98 6.41 5.16
N ARG A 47 -10.74 5.35 4.91
CA ARG A 47 -11.58 5.24 3.73
C ARG A 47 -12.96 5.83 4.01
N ASN A 48 -13.47 6.68 3.13
CA ASN A 48 -14.83 7.18 3.21
C ASN A 48 -15.80 6.25 2.47
N ILE A 49 -16.40 5.31 3.21
CA ILE A 49 -17.31 4.29 2.67
C ILE A 49 -18.61 4.91 2.15
N GLU A 50 -19.09 5.99 2.79
CA GLU A 50 -20.32 6.68 2.40
C GLU A 50 -20.13 7.40 1.06
N ALA A 51 -19.05 8.15 0.90
CA ALA A 51 -18.71 8.81 -0.35
C ALA A 51 -18.52 7.80 -1.50
N ASP A 52 -17.87 6.66 -1.24
CA ASP A 52 -17.74 5.58 -2.21
C ASP A 52 -19.10 5.01 -2.65
N ARG A 53 -20.03 4.87 -1.71
CA ARG A 53 -21.38 4.37 -1.99
C ARG A 53 -22.20 5.36 -2.82
N ILE A 54 -22.07 6.66 -2.55
CA ILE A 54 -22.76 7.74 -3.28
C ILE A 54 -22.17 7.90 -4.69
N ALA A 55 -20.85 7.87 -4.83
CA ALA A 55 -20.17 8.07 -6.11
C ALA A 55 -20.52 6.99 -7.14
N GLY A 56 -20.87 5.77 -6.71
CA GLY A 56 -21.36 4.69 -7.58
C GLY A 56 -20.33 4.11 -8.56
N ASP A 57 -19.19 4.77 -8.77
CA ASP A 57 -18.11 4.32 -9.63
C ASP A 57 -17.29 3.20 -8.96
N LYS A 58 -17.24 2.04 -9.60
CA LYS A 58 -16.49 0.85 -9.13
C LYS A 58 -14.96 1.05 -9.14
N GLY A 59 -14.46 2.17 -9.65
CA GLY A 59 -13.03 2.46 -9.81
C GLY A 59 -12.48 3.56 -8.91
N VAL A 60 -13.29 4.20 -8.07
CA VAL A 60 -12.86 5.32 -7.22
C VAL A 60 -12.99 4.97 -5.75
N MET A 61 -11.96 5.30 -4.96
CA MET A 61 -11.97 5.21 -3.51
C MET A 61 -11.65 6.57 -2.90
N HIS A 62 -12.51 7.03 -2.01
CA HIS A 62 -12.33 8.25 -1.25
C HIS A 62 -11.52 7.98 0.01
N VAL A 63 -10.42 8.69 0.17
CA VAL A 63 -9.48 8.50 1.28
C VAL A 63 -9.20 9.82 1.97
N PHE A 64 -9.41 9.88 3.28
CA PHE A 64 -8.98 10.97 4.14
C PHE A 64 -7.54 10.75 4.62
N GLY A 65 -6.75 11.82 4.62
CA GLY A 65 -5.41 11.88 5.18
C GLY A 65 -5.33 12.92 6.29
N TYR A 66 -4.86 12.50 7.46
CA TYR A 66 -4.59 13.38 8.58
C TYR A 66 -3.08 13.54 8.78
N PRO A 67 -2.62 14.74 9.17
CA PRO A 67 -1.20 14.97 9.40
C PRO A 67 -0.70 14.11 10.57
N ALA A 68 0.46 13.48 10.38
CA ALA A 68 1.16 12.74 11.44
C ALA A 68 1.57 13.67 12.59
N LYS A 69 1.59 13.12 13.81
CA LYS A 69 2.12 13.83 14.98
C LYS A 69 3.56 14.22 14.75
N ARG A 70 3.91 15.47 15.05
CA ARG A 70 5.28 15.95 14.99
C ARG A 70 6.06 15.41 16.17
N ILE A 71 7.15 14.71 15.90
CA ILE A 71 8.13 14.32 16.91
C ILE A 71 9.22 15.39 16.88
N VAL A 72 9.27 16.24 17.91
CA VAL A 72 10.38 17.18 18.11
C VAL A 72 11.54 16.36 18.67
N VAL A 73 12.56 16.12 17.87
CA VAL A 73 13.78 15.45 18.34
C VAL A 73 14.70 16.52 18.92
N GLU A 74 14.67 16.70 20.24
CA GLU A 74 15.65 17.54 20.93
C GLU A 74 17.04 16.89 20.84
N GLY A 75 18.02 17.62 20.31
CA GLY A 75 19.43 17.21 20.40
C GLY A 75 19.87 16.10 19.46
N ALA A 76 19.24 15.92 18.29
CA ALA A 76 19.70 14.97 17.29
C ALA A 76 21.14 15.28 16.82
N LYS A 77 22.13 14.64 17.46
CA LYS A 77 23.37 14.29 16.76
C LYS A 77 22.91 13.56 15.51
N ARG A 78 23.33 14.02 14.33
CA ARG A 78 22.91 13.57 12.99
C ARG A 78 23.11 12.06 12.70
N SER A 79 23.44 11.25 13.70
CA SER A 79 23.86 9.86 13.61
C SER A 79 22.83 8.82 14.08
N THR A 80 21.70 9.20 14.70
CA THR A 80 20.63 8.24 15.10
C THR A 80 19.31 8.48 14.37
N GLU A 81 19.40 8.87 13.09
CA GLU A 81 18.24 9.02 12.21
C GLU A 81 17.42 7.72 12.11
N GLU A 82 18.06 6.56 12.36
CA GLU A 82 17.46 5.22 12.35
C GLU A 82 16.35 4.99 13.40
N GLU A 83 16.33 5.73 14.51
CA GLU A 83 15.29 5.60 15.56
C GLU A 83 14.05 6.45 15.30
N ILE A 84 14.11 7.44 14.40
CA ILE A 84 12.98 8.33 14.13
C ILE A 84 11.95 7.58 13.28
N ALA A 85 10.68 7.61 13.69
CA ALA A 85 9.56 7.02 12.95
C ALA A 85 9.55 7.50 11.48
N VAL A 86 9.22 6.63 10.53
CA VAL A 86 9.31 6.95 9.09
C VAL A 86 8.37 8.11 8.72
N SER A 87 7.22 8.21 9.41
CA SER A 87 6.28 9.32 9.31
C SER A 87 6.87 10.66 9.75
N ALA A 88 7.80 10.66 10.70
CA ALA A 88 8.48 11.83 11.21
C ALA A 88 9.76 12.20 10.42
N ARG A 89 10.34 11.26 9.64
CA ARG A 89 11.48 11.53 8.75
C ARG A 89 11.11 12.30 7.48
N MET A 90 9.85 12.24 7.05
CA MET A 90 9.45 13.01 5.87
C MET A 90 9.50 14.51 6.16
N ASP A 91 10.05 15.27 5.20
CA ASP A 91 10.07 16.73 5.26
C ASP A 91 8.66 17.27 5.55
N VAL A 92 8.59 18.27 6.41
CA VAL A 92 7.32 18.88 6.85
C VAL A 92 6.52 19.37 5.65
N ASN A 93 7.17 19.89 4.61
CA ASN A 93 6.51 20.34 3.40
C ASN A 93 5.89 19.18 2.62
N TYR A 94 6.55 18.02 2.62
CA TYR A 94 6.07 16.82 1.95
C TYR A 94 4.84 16.24 2.64
N ALA A 95 4.89 16.10 3.96
CA ALA A 95 3.71 15.69 4.74
C ALA A 95 2.55 16.70 4.58
N ARG A 96 2.85 17.99 4.49
CA ARG A 96 1.83 19.05 4.31
C ARG A 96 1.11 18.93 2.97
N ILE A 97 1.83 18.73 1.87
CA ILE A 97 1.20 18.65 0.53
C ILE A 97 0.45 17.33 0.27
N GLU A 98 0.53 16.35 1.18
CA GLU A 98 -0.35 15.19 1.15
C GLU A 98 -1.79 15.60 1.51
N VAL A 99 -1.96 16.45 2.53
CA VAL A 99 -3.27 16.81 3.12
C VAL A 99 -3.77 18.19 2.71
N GLN A 100 -2.90 19.02 2.13
CA GLN A 100 -3.26 20.37 1.69
C GLN A 100 -4.37 20.31 0.63
N ASP A 101 -5.40 21.14 0.81
CA ASP A 101 -6.57 21.24 -0.09
C ASP A 101 -7.36 19.92 -0.19
N GLU A 102 -7.37 19.13 0.88
CA GLU A 102 -8.16 17.90 0.95
C GLU A 102 -9.66 18.18 0.69
N PRO A 103 -10.29 17.48 -0.27
CA PRO A 103 -11.70 17.64 -0.54
C PRO A 103 -12.59 17.24 0.64
N LEU A 104 -13.81 17.79 0.69
CA LEU A 104 -14.79 17.50 1.76
C LEU A 104 -15.03 16.00 2.00
N TYR A 105 -14.97 15.20 0.93
CA TYR A 105 -15.21 13.75 0.99
C TYR A 105 -13.92 12.92 1.02
N GLY A 106 -12.75 13.56 1.14
CA GLY A 106 -11.44 12.96 0.99
C GLY A 106 -10.98 12.89 -0.46
N TRP A 107 -9.76 12.45 -0.68
CA TRP A 107 -9.16 12.34 -2.01
C TRP A 107 -9.84 11.25 -2.84
N PRO A 108 -10.41 11.57 -4.02
CA PRO A 108 -11.01 10.56 -4.90
C PRO A 108 -9.92 9.84 -5.69
N VAL A 109 -9.38 8.77 -5.12
CA VAL A 109 -8.32 7.97 -5.72
C VAL A 109 -8.89 7.08 -6.83
N LYS A 110 -8.42 7.26 -8.06
CA LYS A 110 -8.79 6.44 -9.22
C LYS A 110 -7.91 5.19 -9.27
N LEU A 111 -8.47 4.06 -8.87
CA LEU A 111 -7.76 2.78 -8.72
C LEU A 111 -7.25 2.23 -10.05
N ARG A 112 -8.08 2.31 -11.11
CA ARG A 112 -7.72 1.79 -12.45
C ARG A 112 -6.56 2.55 -13.09
N GLN A 113 -6.52 3.86 -12.86
CA GLN A 113 -5.51 4.77 -13.41
C GLN A 113 -4.31 4.89 -12.46
N LYS A 114 -4.35 4.23 -11.29
CA LYS A 114 -3.38 4.38 -10.20
C LYS A 114 -3.06 5.86 -9.91
N LEU A 115 -4.10 6.69 -9.80
CA LEU A 115 -3.94 8.13 -9.71
C LEU A 115 -4.68 8.69 -8.48
N CYS A 116 -3.96 9.46 -7.67
CA CYS A 116 -4.56 10.30 -6.63
C CYS A 116 -4.41 11.77 -7.05
N PRO A 117 -5.45 12.61 -6.90
CA PRO A 117 -5.36 14.02 -7.27
C PRO A 117 -4.70 14.92 -6.21
N CYS A 118 -4.06 14.35 -5.17
CA CYS A 118 -3.34 15.17 -4.19
C CYS A 118 -2.02 15.73 -4.77
N ASN A 119 -1.60 16.88 -4.22
CA ASN A 119 -0.40 17.58 -4.67
C ASN A 119 0.87 16.72 -4.57
N TYR A 120 0.98 15.88 -3.52
CA TYR A 120 2.08 14.94 -3.40
C TYR A 120 2.13 13.94 -4.58
N CYS A 121 1.00 13.34 -4.94
CA CYS A 121 0.93 12.37 -6.03
C CYS A 121 1.23 13.02 -7.38
N PHE A 122 0.77 14.27 -7.59
CA PHE A 122 1.11 15.03 -8.78
C PHE A 122 2.62 15.26 -8.91
N LYS A 123 3.30 15.55 -7.80
CA LYS A 123 4.74 15.81 -7.78
C LYS A 123 5.61 14.55 -7.91
N PHE A 124 5.21 13.46 -7.26
CA PHE A 124 6.07 12.27 -7.10
C PHE A 124 5.52 11.01 -7.78
N GLY A 125 4.33 11.06 -8.38
CA GLY A 125 3.68 9.94 -9.05
C GLY A 125 3.04 8.89 -8.13
N ALA A 126 3.38 8.89 -6.84
CA ALA A 126 2.74 8.03 -5.83
C ALA A 126 2.58 8.80 -4.51
N CYS A 127 1.51 8.53 -3.76
CA CYS A 127 1.26 9.15 -2.45
C CYS A 127 0.70 8.13 -1.46
N VAL A 128 0.59 8.53 -0.19
CA VAL A 128 0.02 7.68 0.87
C VAL A 128 -1.42 7.23 0.58
N HIS A 129 -2.26 8.09 0.00
CA HIS A 129 -3.65 7.74 -0.36
C HIS A 129 -3.72 6.69 -1.46
N LEU A 130 -2.89 6.82 -2.50
CA LEU A 130 -2.84 5.88 -3.61
C LEU A 130 -2.40 4.50 -3.12
N VAL A 131 -1.29 4.45 -2.37
CA VAL A 131 -0.76 3.19 -1.84
C VAL A 131 -1.75 2.55 -0.86
N TYR A 132 -2.39 3.34 0.00
CA TYR A 132 -3.44 2.86 0.89
C TYR A 132 -4.62 2.28 0.11
N ALA A 133 -5.13 3.00 -0.88
CA ALA A 133 -6.28 2.59 -1.68
C ALA A 133 -5.99 1.30 -2.45
N LEU A 134 -4.81 1.20 -3.07
CA LEU A 134 -4.37 0.01 -3.78
C LEU A 134 -4.29 -1.21 -2.85
N ARG A 135 -3.75 -1.05 -1.62
CA ARG A 135 -3.72 -2.13 -0.60
C ARG A 135 -5.11 -2.49 -0.05
N ALA A 136 -6.02 -1.53 0.02
CA ALA A 136 -7.38 -1.80 0.43
C ALA A 136 -8.17 -2.57 -0.65
N THR A 137 -7.81 -2.42 -1.93
CA THR A 137 -8.49 -3.08 -3.06
C THR A 137 -7.86 -4.39 -3.53
N ASP A 138 -6.54 -4.42 -3.67
CA ASP A 138 -5.80 -5.66 -3.84
C ASP A 138 -5.70 -6.21 -2.43
N ARG A 139 -6.58 -7.15 -2.06
CA ARG A 139 -6.71 -7.64 -0.67
C ARG A 139 -5.31 -7.93 -0.13
N MET A 140 -4.69 -7.03 0.62
CA MET A 140 -3.31 -7.16 1.08
C MET A 140 -3.30 -7.23 2.60
N ASP A 141 -2.48 -8.09 3.19
CA ASP A 141 -2.33 -8.20 4.64
C ASP A 141 -1.56 -6.99 5.18
N GLY A 142 -1.51 -6.84 6.51
CA GLY A 142 -0.78 -5.75 7.17
C GLY A 142 0.73 -5.73 6.86
N ALA A 143 1.27 -6.77 6.22
CA ALA A 143 2.64 -6.88 5.73
C ALA A 143 2.78 -6.56 4.22
N GLY A 144 1.69 -6.18 3.54
CA GLY A 144 1.70 -5.84 2.11
C GLY A 144 1.70 -7.04 1.16
N ARG A 145 1.35 -8.25 1.63
CA ARG A 145 1.22 -9.45 0.79
C ARG A 145 -0.22 -9.64 0.36
N ARG A 146 -0.46 -10.06 -0.88
CA ARG A 146 -1.80 -10.32 -1.41
C ARG A 146 -2.48 -11.48 -0.65
N ILE A 147 -3.54 -11.18 0.11
CA ILE A 147 -4.52 -12.10 0.69
C ILE A 147 -5.33 -12.72 -0.44
N LEU A 148 -5.00 -13.96 -0.76
CA LEU A 148 -5.86 -14.83 -1.56
C LEU A 148 -7.04 -15.25 -0.69
N VAL A 149 -8.23 -14.73 -0.98
CA VAL A 149 -9.45 -15.20 -0.31
C VAL A 149 -10.14 -16.18 -1.24
N SER A 150 -10.30 -17.42 -0.77
CA SER A 150 -11.10 -18.43 -1.46
C SER A 150 -12.52 -17.91 -1.62
N ARG A 151 -12.94 -17.71 -2.88
CA ARG A 151 -14.32 -17.34 -3.25
C ARG A 151 -15.30 -18.51 -3.18
N ARG A 152 -14.94 -19.63 -2.54
CA ARG A 152 -15.92 -20.66 -2.18
C ARG A 152 -16.77 -20.11 -1.04
N ILE A 153 -17.74 -19.29 -1.43
CA ILE A 153 -18.91 -18.94 -0.63
C ILE A 153 -19.46 -20.28 -0.14
N GLY A 154 -19.48 -20.44 1.17
CA GLY A 154 -20.10 -21.57 1.82
C GLY A 154 -21.53 -21.69 1.32
N ARG A 155 -21.80 -22.71 0.49
CA ARG A 155 -23.12 -23.31 0.46
C ARG A 155 -23.36 -23.80 1.88
N LYS A 156 -24.14 -23.00 2.63
CA LYS A 156 -24.86 -23.48 3.80
C LYS A 156 -25.49 -24.80 3.35
N ARG A 157 -25.12 -25.91 3.99
CA ARG A 157 -25.83 -27.18 3.80
C ARG A 157 -27.26 -26.91 4.27
N SER A 158 -28.14 -26.55 3.34
CA SER A 158 -29.55 -26.86 3.50
C SER A 158 -29.60 -28.37 3.43
N GLU A 159 -30.07 -28.99 4.50
CA GLU A 159 -30.76 -30.26 4.39
C GLU A 159 -31.84 -30.05 3.33
N ASP A 160 -31.62 -30.62 2.16
CA ASP A 160 -32.66 -31.18 1.31
C ASP A 160 -31.96 -31.93 0.18
N GLY A 161 -32.27 -33.23 0.10
CA GLY A 161 -31.59 -34.18 -0.76
C GLY A 161 -31.73 -33.82 -2.23
N ILE A 162 -30.61 -33.88 -2.94
CA ILE A 162 -30.51 -34.42 -4.30
C ILE A 162 -29.02 -34.72 -4.55
N THR A 163 -28.79 -35.97 -4.92
CA THR A 163 -27.53 -36.63 -5.26
C THR A 163 -26.78 -35.84 -6.34
N THR A 164 -25.65 -35.22 -5.99
CA THR A 164 -24.66 -34.79 -6.99
C THR A 164 -23.28 -35.35 -6.64
N LEU A 165 -22.82 -36.21 -7.53
CA LEU A 165 -21.56 -36.94 -7.54
C LEU A 165 -20.39 -35.96 -7.57
N GLY A 166 -19.59 -35.90 -6.51
CA GLY A 166 -18.39 -35.07 -6.46
C GLY A 166 -17.82 -34.90 -5.06
N GLY A 167 -17.18 -35.94 -4.52
CA GLY A 167 -16.46 -35.87 -3.25
C GLY A 167 -15.88 -37.22 -2.82
N ARG A 168 -14.75 -37.16 -2.11
CA ARG A 168 -14.00 -38.29 -1.52
C ARG A 168 -14.95 -39.29 -0.82
N PRO A 169 -14.75 -40.61 -0.99
CA PRO A 169 -15.58 -41.63 -0.34
C PRO A 169 -15.65 -41.41 1.17
N ARG A 170 -16.83 -41.62 1.76
CA ARG A 170 -17.08 -41.44 3.19
C ARG A 170 -16.36 -42.47 4.09
N ALA A 171 -15.79 -43.53 3.52
CA ALA A 171 -15.01 -44.53 4.24
C ALA A 171 -13.60 -44.63 3.66
N ILE A 172 -12.59 -44.49 4.52
CA ILE A 172 -11.22 -44.92 4.23
C ILE A 172 -11.11 -46.33 4.84
N GLY A 173 -11.55 -47.33 4.07
CA GLY A 173 -11.35 -48.74 4.39
C GLY A 173 -10.21 -49.33 3.55
N PRO A 174 -9.60 -50.46 3.98
CA PRO A 174 -8.66 -51.20 3.15
C PRO A 174 -9.30 -51.53 1.79
N ALA A 175 -8.51 -51.47 0.71
CA ALA A 175 -9.00 -51.53 -0.67
C ALA A 175 -9.67 -52.86 -1.10
N LEU A 176 -9.78 -53.84 -0.20
CA LEU A 176 -10.37 -55.16 -0.45
C LEU A 176 -11.21 -55.59 0.76
N SER A 177 -12.45 -55.13 0.86
CA SER A 177 -13.49 -55.80 1.63
C SER A 177 -14.63 -56.16 0.68
N VAL A 178 -14.90 -57.46 0.55
CA VAL A 178 -16.01 -58.00 -0.22
C VAL A 178 -17.14 -58.28 0.75
N ASP A 179 -18.31 -57.70 0.50
CA ASP A 179 -19.63 -58.28 0.79
C ASP A 179 -20.53 -57.98 -0.42
#